data_AF-A0A1B9FSN4-F1
#
_entry.id   AF-A0A1B9FSN4-F1
#
_cell.length_a   1.000
_cell.length_b   1.000
_cell.length_c   1.000
_cell.angle_alpha   90.00
_cell.angle_beta   90.00
_cell.angle_gamma   90.00
#
_symmetry.space_group_name_H-M   'P 1'
#
loop_
_entity.id
_entity.type
_entity.pdbx_description
1 polymer ?
#
loop_
_entity_poly.entity_id
_entity_poly.type
_entity_poly.pdbx_seq_one_letter_code
_entity_poly.pdbx_strand_id
1 'polypeptide(L)'
;MRIPHIPTTLSSQAIIAPSIRAASTNAANTDWVTWLKRGESSETGQSGKCLLFAGLGSYPHTPTSPTPSSLRVWDEASEALLSPDATIGYETRGMGDAGLKQVKGWMRGWVEGRSLEELMKRPDVTAAFILSSSIAILASTQEQRGSSSLLPEGTTHLAGHGFIGTLTALVASGRLDLGTGVRLARIYASLPPSPPQTYPRSHLTTVLSARHFHSLSSPSYFVPPPPPPPSLQEEEDDPFPPVTSTESEAESSSTPLKRRRAMQLILDEIHSLQRDWERENEITGSGGTIGPRQEWASAGIINSSKVLVVTGTHHAVLQVIERLQQLNLANPVMDVAMPCPYHTKLMTHAIPKFRDVLERCYFENSKPDGPIVLDPMTTHPISNPSYSLLPHLTGQLRWHKTLYRLYSSPLPAVTHFQTVGKGAKGLGIMLRGEIKKRPQGSTPIGISELVSGETREEREKKDRIGVAMRKLEEQRRKSR
;
A
#
# COMPACT_ATOMS: atom_id res chain seq x y z
N MET A 1 -43.20 -0.33 58.78
CA MET A 1 -42.43 0.47 57.80
C MET A 1 -43.12 0.36 56.45
N ARG A 2 -43.71 1.45 55.94
CA ARG A 2 -44.36 1.48 54.62
C ARG A 2 -43.33 1.94 53.59
N ILE A 3 -43.09 1.11 52.57
CA ILE A 3 -42.23 1.41 51.43
C ILE A 3 -43.02 2.31 50.46
N PRO A 4 -42.48 3.44 49.99
CA PRO A 4 -43.18 4.29 49.04
C PRO A 4 -43.14 3.69 47.63
N HIS A 5 -44.30 3.67 46.98
CA HIS A 5 -44.47 3.30 45.57
C HIS A 5 -43.83 4.38 44.68
N ILE A 6 -42.85 3.99 43.87
CA ILE A 6 -42.29 4.85 42.80
C ILE A 6 -43.14 4.64 41.53
N PRO A 7 -43.67 5.70 40.90
CA PRO A 7 -44.45 5.58 39.68
C PRO A 7 -43.53 5.37 38.48
N THR A 8 -43.80 4.30 37.73
CA THR A 8 -43.14 3.97 36.46
C THR A 8 -43.61 4.92 35.37
N THR A 9 -42.84 5.95 35.07
CA THR A 9 -43.07 6.82 33.90
C THR A 9 -42.70 6.09 32.61
N LEU A 10 -43.69 5.87 31.75
CA LEU A 10 -43.52 5.36 30.39
C LEU A 10 -42.60 6.28 29.59
N SER A 11 -41.46 5.72 29.19
CA SER A 11 -40.47 6.34 28.31
C SER A 11 -41.09 6.65 26.94
N SER A 12 -41.23 7.94 26.65
CA SER A 12 -41.48 8.46 25.31
C SER A 12 -40.29 8.10 24.43
N GLN A 13 -40.50 7.20 23.47
CA GLN A 13 -39.54 6.94 22.41
C GLN A 13 -39.40 8.20 21.56
N ALA A 14 -38.31 8.95 21.78
CA ALA A 14 -37.95 10.08 20.95
C ALA A 14 -37.64 9.57 19.53
N ILE A 15 -38.44 10.01 18.57
CA ILE A 15 -38.20 9.82 17.14
C ILE A 15 -36.95 10.64 16.81
N ILE A 16 -35.80 9.98 16.72
CA ILE A 16 -34.54 10.63 16.33
C ILE A 16 -34.66 11.02 14.85
N ALA A 17 -34.72 12.32 14.58
CA ALA A 17 -34.72 12.86 13.22
C ALA A 17 -33.46 12.42 12.45
N PRO A 18 -33.56 12.12 11.14
CA PRO A 18 -32.41 11.71 10.35
C PRO A 18 -31.35 12.81 10.34
N SER A 19 -30.17 12.49 10.89
CA SER A 19 -28.99 13.36 10.90
C SER A 19 -28.62 13.78 9.48
N ILE A 20 -28.61 15.09 9.22
CA ILE A 20 -28.17 15.68 7.96
C ILE A 20 -26.67 15.38 7.81
N ARG A 21 -26.29 14.64 6.77
CA ARG A 21 -24.91 14.25 6.47
C ARG A 21 -24.05 15.48 6.17
N ALA A 22 -23.26 15.94 7.14
CA ALA A 22 -22.21 16.92 6.90
C ALA A 22 -20.97 16.23 6.31
N ALA A 23 -20.48 16.69 5.16
CA ALA A 23 -19.23 16.21 4.57
C ALA A 23 -18.06 16.60 5.50
N SER A 24 -17.45 15.62 6.16
CA SER A 24 -16.53 15.83 7.28
C SER A 24 -15.04 15.79 6.90
N THR A 25 -14.69 15.77 5.60
CA THR A 25 -13.28 15.87 5.21
C THR A 25 -12.85 17.33 5.19
N ASN A 26 -11.95 17.69 6.10
CA ASN A 26 -11.35 19.02 6.18
C ASN A 26 -10.71 19.34 4.81
N ALA A 27 -11.23 20.34 4.09
CA ALA A 27 -10.87 20.62 2.68
C ALA A 27 -9.35 20.84 2.47
N ALA A 28 -8.62 21.25 3.52
CA ALA A 28 -7.17 21.38 3.51
C ALA A 28 -6.41 20.04 3.28
N ASN A 29 -7.03 18.89 3.58
CA ASN A 29 -6.46 17.55 3.29
C ASN A 29 -6.81 17.03 1.87
N THR A 30 -7.67 17.77 1.16
CA THR A 30 -8.20 17.43 -0.16
C THR A 30 -8.05 18.59 -1.15
N ASP A 31 -7.21 19.60 -0.92
CA ASP A 31 -7.02 20.66 -1.91
C ASP A 31 -6.07 20.20 -3.03
N TRP A 32 -6.65 19.65 -4.10
CA TRP A 32 -5.97 19.22 -5.33
C TRP A 32 -5.80 20.36 -6.34
N VAL A 33 -6.42 21.52 -6.12
CA VAL A 33 -6.46 22.62 -7.08
C VAL A 33 -5.21 23.50 -6.97
N THR A 34 -4.70 23.72 -5.76
CA THR A 34 -3.37 24.34 -5.55
C THR A 34 -2.22 23.45 -6.06
N TRP A 35 -2.46 22.14 -6.17
CA TRP A 35 -1.51 21.13 -6.66
C TRP A 35 -1.36 21.11 -8.20
N LEU A 36 -2.42 21.40 -8.98
CA LEU A 36 -2.37 21.44 -10.45
C LEU A 36 -1.65 22.67 -11.03
N LYS A 37 -1.44 23.73 -10.24
CA LYS A 37 -0.98 25.04 -10.73
C LYS A 37 0.53 25.26 -10.70
N ARG A 38 1.35 24.28 -10.32
CA ARG A 38 2.81 24.45 -10.21
C ARG A 38 3.58 23.60 -11.23
N GLY A 39 3.95 24.25 -12.34
CA GLY A 39 5.14 23.91 -13.12
C GLY A 39 4.86 23.49 -14.55
N GLU A 40 4.79 24.46 -15.46
CA GLU A 40 5.19 24.21 -16.85
C GLU A 40 6.68 23.83 -16.83
N SER A 41 6.96 22.55 -17.06
CA SER A 41 8.33 22.01 -17.03
C SER A 41 9.10 22.44 -18.28
N SER A 42 10.24 23.11 -18.10
CA SER A 42 11.21 23.40 -19.15
C SER A 42 11.66 22.09 -19.83
N GLU A 43 11.40 21.94 -21.12
CA GLU A 43 11.35 20.68 -21.88
C GLU A 43 12.70 19.97 -22.18
N THR A 44 13.81 20.31 -21.53
CA THR A 44 15.14 19.82 -21.96
C THR A 44 15.79 18.76 -21.06
N GLY A 45 15.07 18.18 -20.11
CA GLY A 45 15.61 17.24 -19.12
C GLY A 45 15.56 15.76 -19.53
N GLN A 46 16.64 15.02 -19.29
CA GLN A 46 16.70 13.55 -19.41
C GLN A 46 15.54 12.89 -18.63
N SER A 47 14.85 11.94 -19.26
CA SER A 47 13.76 11.20 -18.61
C SER A 47 14.30 10.26 -17.53
N GLY A 48 13.71 10.33 -16.33
CA GLY A 48 14.10 9.53 -15.17
C GLY A 48 13.36 8.20 -15.03
N LYS A 49 13.91 7.34 -14.17
CA LYS A 49 13.32 6.09 -13.70
C LYS A 49 12.89 6.20 -12.24
N CYS A 50 11.79 5.53 -11.89
CA CYS A 50 11.33 5.38 -10.51
C CYS A 50 11.40 3.92 -10.08
N LEU A 51 12.03 3.64 -8.93
CA LEU A 51 11.93 2.31 -8.30
C LEU A 51 10.81 2.27 -7.27
N LEU A 52 10.04 1.19 -7.28
CA LEU A 52 8.96 0.93 -6.34
C LEU A 52 9.30 -0.28 -5.47
N PHE A 53 9.28 -0.09 -4.15
CA PHE A 53 9.59 -1.13 -3.15
C PHE A 53 8.34 -1.61 -2.44
N ALA A 54 8.25 -2.94 -2.26
CA ALA A 54 7.14 -3.58 -1.60
C ALA A 54 7.13 -3.37 -0.08
N GLY A 55 5.93 -3.35 0.50
CA GLY A 55 5.71 -3.26 1.94
C GLY A 55 5.47 -4.61 2.60
N LEU A 56 5.17 -4.57 3.91
CA LEU A 56 4.75 -5.75 4.67
C LEU A 56 3.48 -6.37 4.06
N GLY A 57 3.39 -7.71 4.06
CA GLY A 57 2.32 -8.44 3.37
C GLY A 57 2.59 -8.70 1.88
N SER A 58 3.78 -8.33 1.39
CA SER A 58 4.28 -8.73 0.07
C SER A 58 5.29 -9.87 0.21
N TYR A 59 5.37 -10.75 -0.79
CA TYR A 59 6.32 -11.88 -0.81
C TYR A 59 7.43 -11.65 -1.85
N PRO A 60 8.49 -10.87 -1.52
CA PRO A 60 9.62 -10.72 -2.44
C PRO A 60 10.43 -12.01 -2.44
N HIS A 61 10.27 -12.80 -3.50
CA HIS A 61 11.06 -14.01 -3.71
C HIS A 61 12.56 -13.71 -3.63
N THR A 62 13.33 -14.68 -3.11
CA THR A 62 14.79 -14.65 -3.19
C THR A 62 15.26 -14.67 -4.65
N PRO A 63 16.43 -14.09 -4.96
CA PRO A 63 17.09 -14.31 -6.23
C PRO A 63 17.18 -15.79 -6.58
N THR A 64 16.76 -16.19 -7.78
CA THR A 64 16.87 -17.59 -8.24
C THR A 64 18.32 -18.01 -8.44
N SER A 65 19.20 -17.05 -8.75
CA SER A 65 20.63 -17.25 -8.91
C SER A 65 21.37 -16.07 -8.26
N PRO A 66 21.54 -16.08 -6.92
CA PRO A 66 22.16 -14.97 -6.21
C PRO A 66 23.65 -14.87 -6.58
N THR A 67 24.09 -13.65 -6.91
CA THR A 67 25.50 -13.36 -7.14
C THR A 67 26.26 -13.21 -5.82
N PRO A 68 27.60 -13.26 -5.80
CA PRO A 68 28.41 -12.93 -4.62
C PRO A 68 27.99 -11.64 -3.90
N SER A 69 27.68 -10.56 -4.62
CA SER A 69 27.21 -9.30 -4.01
C SER A 69 25.85 -9.46 -3.34
N SER A 70 24.94 -10.23 -3.94
CA SER A 70 23.66 -10.57 -3.32
C SER A 70 23.84 -11.42 -2.06
N LEU A 71 24.77 -12.38 -2.06
CA LEU A 71 25.05 -13.21 -0.88
C LEU A 71 25.63 -12.38 0.27
N ARG A 72 26.48 -11.39 -0.02
CA ARG A 72 27.00 -10.46 1.01
C ARG A 72 25.88 -9.68 1.69
N VAL A 73 24.88 -9.21 0.94
CA VAL A 73 23.70 -8.53 1.51
C VAL A 73 22.96 -9.47 2.47
N TRP A 74 22.79 -10.75 2.11
CA TRP A 74 22.15 -11.73 2.98
C TRP A 74 22.94 -12.03 4.25
N ASP A 75 24.27 -12.11 4.13
CA ASP A 75 25.18 -12.32 5.25
C ASP A 75 25.11 -11.14 6.22
N GLU A 76 25.31 -9.92 5.73
CA GLU A 76 25.26 -8.68 6.52
C GLU A 76 23.91 -8.50 7.21
N ALA A 77 22.82 -8.73 6.49
CA ALA A 77 21.49 -8.60 7.07
C ALA A 77 21.18 -9.69 8.11
N SER A 78 21.68 -10.91 7.91
CA SER A 78 21.56 -11.98 8.92
C SER A 78 22.38 -11.64 10.17
N GLU A 79 23.61 -11.15 10.00
CA GLU A 79 24.47 -10.70 11.09
C GLU A 79 23.81 -9.53 11.86
N ALA A 80 23.24 -8.56 11.15
CA ALA A 80 22.55 -7.43 11.76
C ALA A 80 21.34 -7.86 12.61
N LEU A 81 20.58 -8.86 12.17
CA LEU A 81 19.48 -9.44 12.95
C LEU A 81 19.96 -10.17 14.21
N LEU A 82 21.10 -10.85 14.14
CA LEU A 82 21.62 -11.67 15.23
C LEU A 82 22.54 -10.91 16.20
N SER A 83 22.93 -9.69 15.86
CA SER A 83 23.82 -8.85 16.67
C SER A 83 23.03 -7.74 17.38
N PRO A 84 23.09 -7.65 18.73
CA PRO A 84 22.45 -6.56 19.46
C PRO A 84 23.08 -5.22 19.07
N ASP A 85 22.30 -4.15 19.18
CA ASP A 85 22.77 -2.79 18.89
C ASP A 85 22.23 -1.83 19.95
N ALA A 86 23.07 -1.56 20.95
CA ALA A 86 22.73 -0.69 22.07
C ALA A 86 22.47 0.76 21.63
N THR A 87 23.03 1.20 20.49
CA THR A 87 22.90 2.58 20.03
C THR A 87 21.45 2.92 19.72
N ILE A 88 20.69 1.99 19.13
CA ILE A 88 19.26 2.15 18.81
C ILE A 88 18.34 1.34 19.74
N GLY A 89 18.90 0.71 20.78
CA GLY A 89 18.15 -0.11 21.74
C GLY A 89 17.61 -1.42 21.13
N TYR A 90 18.33 -2.01 20.19
CA TYR A 90 17.97 -3.28 19.55
C TYR A 90 18.48 -4.48 20.33
N GLU A 91 17.56 -5.39 20.66
CA GLU A 91 17.84 -6.65 21.35
C GLU A 91 17.48 -7.86 20.49
N THR A 92 18.22 -8.96 20.62
CA THR A 92 18.06 -10.19 19.82
C THR A 92 17.11 -11.22 20.45
N ARG A 93 16.24 -10.77 21.37
CA ARG A 93 15.31 -11.64 22.12
C ARG A 93 14.44 -12.48 21.18
N GLY A 94 14.34 -13.78 21.43
CA GLY A 94 13.57 -14.72 20.60
C GLY A 94 14.25 -15.16 19.29
N MET A 95 15.47 -14.68 19.00
CA MET A 95 16.29 -15.18 17.88
C MET A 95 17.20 -16.34 18.28
N GLY A 96 17.53 -16.46 19.58
CA GLY A 96 18.47 -17.48 20.08
C GLY A 96 17.89 -18.89 20.20
N ASP A 97 16.59 -19.01 20.48
CA ASP A 97 15.97 -20.29 20.87
C ASP A 97 15.78 -21.27 19.70
N ALA A 98 15.95 -20.80 18.47
CA ALA A 98 15.75 -21.63 17.29
C ALA A 98 17.02 -22.38 16.83
N GLY A 99 18.10 -22.37 17.63
CA GLY A 99 19.37 -23.04 17.26
C GLY A 99 20.10 -22.38 16.10
N LEU A 100 19.75 -21.13 15.78
CA LEU A 100 20.11 -20.46 14.52
C LEU A 100 21.37 -19.61 14.59
N LYS A 101 21.94 -19.43 15.79
CA LYS A 101 23.03 -18.47 16.04
C LYS A 101 24.32 -18.75 15.26
N GLN A 102 24.43 -19.86 14.55
CA GLN A 102 25.67 -20.27 13.85
C GLN A 102 25.54 -20.41 12.34
N VAL A 103 24.37 -20.20 11.74
CA VAL A 103 24.22 -20.38 10.29
C VAL A 103 24.38 -19.04 9.58
N LYS A 104 25.53 -18.86 8.91
CA LYS A 104 25.76 -17.71 8.03
C LYS A 104 24.70 -17.68 6.91
N GLY A 105 24.14 -16.50 6.64
CA GLY A 105 23.07 -16.33 5.66
C GLY A 105 21.73 -16.96 6.06
N TRP A 106 21.52 -17.25 7.36
CA TRP A 106 20.34 -17.95 7.87
C TRP A 106 19.02 -17.37 7.37
N MET A 107 18.87 -16.04 7.31
CA MET A 107 17.61 -15.42 6.92
C MET A 107 17.15 -15.85 5.54
N ARG A 108 18.08 -16.09 4.61
CA ARG A 108 17.76 -16.60 3.28
C ARG A 108 17.20 -18.02 3.36
N GLY A 109 17.91 -18.92 4.05
CA GLY A 109 17.48 -20.31 4.24
C GLY A 109 16.19 -20.44 5.04
N TRP A 110 15.90 -19.49 5.93
CA TRP A 110 14.63 -19.44 6.65
C TRP A 110 13.45 -19.17 5.73
N VAL A 111 13.60 -18.35 4.69
CA VAL A 111 12.49 -17.98 3.80
C VAL A 111 12.33 -18.93 2.61
N GLU A 112 13.41 -19.53 2.14
CA GLU A 112 13.34 -20.47 1.02
C GLU A 112 12.34 -21.62 1.32
N GLY A 113 11.37 -21.79 0.42
CA GLY A 113 10.35 -22.84 0.49
C GLY A 113 9.13 -22.54 1.36
N ARG A 114 9.05 -21.40 2.05
CA ARG A 114 7.88 -21.04 2.89
C ARG A 114 6.82 -20.25 2.13
N SER A 115 5.56 -20.39 2.52
CA SER A 115 4.49 -19.52 2.03
C SER A 115 4.49 -18.16 2.75
N LEU A 116 3.85 -17.14 2.17
CA LEU A 116 3.68 -15.85 2.84
C LEU A 116 2.96 -16.00 4.19
N GLU A 117 1.95 -16.86 4.28
CA GLU A 117 1.24 -17.13 5.52
C GLU A 117 2.16 -17.70 6.61
N GLU A 118 3.04 -18.63 6.25
CA GLU A 118 4.04 -19.19 7.16
C GLU A 118 5.07 -18.15 7.60
N LEU A 119 5.51 -17.29 6.69
CA LEU A 119 6.41 -16.19 7.02
C LEU A 119 5.75 -15.21 8.00
N MET A 120 4.49 -14.83 7.77
CA MET A 120 3.76 -13.88 8.60
C MET A 120 3.49 -14.38 10.03
N LYS A 121 3.79 -15.65 10.37
CA LYS A 121 3.87 -16.12 11.76
C LYS A 121 5.07 -15.52 12.53
N ARG A 122 6.07 -15.04 11.80
CA ARG A 122 7.25 -14.30 12.28
C ARG A 122 7.39 -13.00 11.48
N PRO A 123 6.47 -12.05 11.68
CA PRO A 123 6.44 -10.81 10.92
C PRO A 123 7.67 -9.94 11.20
N ASP A 124 8.28 -10.10 12.38
CA ASP A 124 9.55 -9.52 12.79
C ASP A 124 10.70 -9.89 11.84
N VAL A 125 10.78 -11.17 11.45
CA VAL A 125 11.78 -11.68 10.49
C VAL A 125 11.35 -11.38 9.04
N THR A 126 10.06 -11.46 8.75
CA THR A 126 9.52 -11.22 7.40
C THR A 126 9.75 -9.78 6.96
N ALA A 127 9.56 -8.82 7.86
CA ALA A 127 9.82 -7.41 7.60
C ALA A 127 11.28 -7.16 7.17
N ALA A 128 12.24 -7.71 7.93
CA ALA A 128 13.67 -7.63 7.61
C ALA A 128 14.00 -8.35 6.29
N PHE A 129 13.38 -9.51 6.05
CA PHE A 129 13.53 -10.26 4.81
C PHE A 129 13.07 -9.46 3.59
N ILE A 130 11.91 -8.79 3.66
CA ILE A 130 11.36 -8.02 2.53
C ILE A 130 12.33 -6.94 2.07
N LEU A 131 12.89 -6.21 3.04
CA LEU A 131 13.91 -5.19 2.79
C LEU A 131 15.17 -5.82 2.20
N SER A 132 15.71 -6.84 2.86
CA SER A 132 16.98 -7.49 2.48
C SER A 132 16.91 -8.12 1.09
N SER A 133 15.78 -8.75 0.76
CA SER A 133 15.51 -9.34 -0.56
C SER A 133 15.57 -8.28 -1.66
N SER A 134 14.96 -7.12 -1.43
CA SER A 134 14.98 -6.01 -2.40
C SER A 134 16.39 -5.47 -2.62
N ILE A 135 17.17 -5.30 -1.55
CA ILE A 135 18.56 -4.85 -1.64
C ILE A 135 19.44 -5.91 -2.32
N ALA A 136 19.23 -7.19 -2.02
CA ALA A 136 19.95 -8.30 -2.64
C ALA A 136 19.70 -8.40 -4.15
N ILE A 137 18.46 -8.14 -4.60
CA ILE A 137 18.10 -8.06 -6.03
C ILE A 137 18.81 -6.89 -6.72
N LEU A 138 18.88 -5.73 -6.06
CA LEU A 138 19.63 -4.58 -6.58
C LEU A 138 21.13 -4.88 -6.67
N ALA A 139 21.72 -5.46 -5.62
CA ALA A 139 23.14 -5.83 -5.59
C ALA A 139 23.48 -6.88 -6.68
N SER A 140 22.59 -7.85 -6.90
CA SER A 140 22.73 -8.81 -8.00
C SER A 140 22.68 -8.13 -9.37
N THR A 141 21.74 -7.19 -9.55
CA THR A 141 21.60 -6.42 -10.80
C THR A 141 22.83 -5.53 -11.04
N GLN A 142 23.34 -4.90 -9.98
CA GLN A 142 24.54 -4.08 -10.02
C GLN A 142 25.73 -4.89 -10.53
N GLU A 143 25.98 -6.06 -9.93
CA GLU A 143 27.09 -6.94 -10.30
C GLU A 143 26.97 -7.44 -11.75
N GLN A 144 25.79 -7.92 -12.14
CA GLN A 144 25.53 -8.42 -13.50
C GLN A 144 25.73 -7.35 -14.58
N ARG A 145 25.55 -6.07 -14.23
CA ARG A 145 25.72 -4.94 -15.15
C ARG A 145 27.11 -4.30 -15.06
N GLY A 146 27.95 -4.70 -14.11
CA GLY A 146 29.22 -4.02 -13.82
C GLY A 146 29.02 -2.55 -13.38
N SER A 147 27.90 -2.22 -12.74
CA SER A 147 27.59 -0.85 -12.31
C SER A 147 28.35 -0.49 -11.04
N SER A 148 28.85 0.76 -10.96
CA SER A 148 29.46 1.30 -9.74
C SER A 148 28.43 1.67 -8.67
N SER A 149 27.16 1.89 -9.06
CA SER A 149 26.06 2.21 -8.15
C SER A 149 25.11 1.03 -7.98
N LEU A 150 24.58 0.89 -6.75
CA LEU A 150 23.53 -0.09 -6.42
C LEU A 150 22.25 0.16 -7.23
N LEU A 151 21.95 1.42 -7.53
CA LEU A 151 20.74 1.82 -8.25
C LEU A 151 20.96 1.73 -9.76
N PRO A 152 19.96 1.30 -10.55
CA PRO A 152 20.02 1.37 -12.01
C PRO A 152 20.27 2.80 -12.49
N GLU A 153 21.06 2.94 -13.55
CA GLU A 153 21.33 4.23 -14.19
C GLU A 153 20.04 4.98 -14.56
N GLY A 154 20.02 6.29 -14.33
CA GLY A 154 18.85 7.14 -14.56
C GLY A 154 17.75 7.04 -13.49
N THR A 155 18.00 6.36 -12.38
CA THR A 155 17.06 6.36 -11.24
C THR A 155 17.02 7.74 -10.60
N THR A 156 15.86 8.39 -10.68
CA THR A 156 15.63 9.75 -10.16
C THR A 156 14.69 9.74 -8.95
N HIS A 157 13.87 8.70 -8.82
CA HIS A 157 12.88 8.59 -7.77
C HIS A 157 12.88 7.19 -7.15
N LEU A 158 12.62 7.14 -5.84
CA LEU A 158 12.40 5.92 -5.08
C LEU A 158 11.11 6.11 -4.26
N ALA A 159 10.23 5.12 -4.28
CA ALA A 159 9.03 5.14 -3.45
C ALA A 159 8.76 3.75 -2.85
N GLY A 160 8.45 3.75 -1.57
CA GLY A 160 8.18 2.54 -0.81
C GLY A 160 6.73 2.42 -0.40
N HIS A 161 6.15 1.23 -0.55
CA HIS A 161 4.83 0.95 0.01
C HIS A 161 4.94 0.63 1.50
N GLY A 162 4.23 1.36 2.34
CA GLY A 162 4.29 1.19 3.80
C GLY A 162 5.64 1.57 4.41
N PHE A 163 5.80 1.26 5.71
CA PHE A 163 7.05 1.53 6.44
C PHE A 163 8.24 0.76 5.85
N ILE A 164 8.07 -0.55 5.62
CA ILE A 164 9.14 -1.43 5.13
C ILE A 164 9.62 -1.04 3.72
N GLY A 165 8.70 -0.73 2.80
CA GLY A 165 9.10 -0.26 1.48
C GLY A 165 9.84 1.07 1.56
N THR A 166 9.40 1.98 2.44
CA THR A 166 10.04 3.32 2.59
C THR A 166 11.43 3.19 3.18
N LEU A 167 11.59 2.32 4.18
CA LEU A 167 12.89 1.98 4.76
C LEU A 167 13.82 1.34 3.72
N THR A 168 13.29 0.47 2.87
CA THR A 168 14.03 -0.12 1.74
C THR A 168 14.51 0.93 0.75
N ALA A 169 13.68 1.94 0.45
CA ALA A 169 14.06 3.06 -0.40
C ALA A 169 15.19 3.90 0.22
N LEU A 170 15.15 4.14 1.53
CA LEU A 170 16.22 4.84 2.25
C LEU A 170 17.54 4.06 2.20
N VAL A 171 17.50 2.74 2.46
CA VAL A 171 18.70 1.87 2.36
C VAL A 171 19.24 1.85 0.92
N ALA A 172 18.38 1.67 -0.07
CA ALA A 172 18.78 1.64 -1.48
C ALA A 172 19.42 2.97 -1.94
N SER A 173 18.98 4.10 -1.39
CA SER A 173 19.57 5.43 -1.66
C SER A 173 20.87 5.72 -0.91
N GLY A 174 21.30 4.83 -0.01
CA GLY A 174 22.43 5.07 0.89
C GLY A 174 22.13 6.07 2.02
N ARG A 175 20.85 6.42 2.24
CA ARG A 175 20.45 7.33 3.34
C ARG A 175 20.32 6.64 4.69
N LEU A 176 20.39 5.32 4.70
CA LEU A 176 20.40 4.47 5.89
C LEU A 176 21.26 3.26 5.57
N ASP A 177 22.10 2.81 6.50
CA ASP A 177 22.85 1.58 6.31
C ASP A 177 21.94 0.33 6.38
N LEU A 178 22.37 -0.76 5.75
CA LEU A 178 21.57 -1.99 5.68
C LEU A 178 21.32 -2.58 7.07
N GLY A 179 22.33 -2.60 7.94
CA GLY A 179 22.23 -3.16 9.29
C GLY A 179 21.17 -2.46 10.15
N THR A 180 21.21 -1.12 10.20
CA THR A 180 20.21 -0.31 10.90
C THR A 180 18.83 -0.48 10.27
N GLY A 181 18.72 -0.49 8.93
CA GLY A 181 17.46 -0.74 8.23
C GLY A 181 16.82 -2.09 8.59
N VAL A 182 17.63 -3.14 8.67
CA VAL A 182 17.19 -4.48 9.07
C VAL A 182 16.69 -4.51 10.52
N ARG A 183 17.43 -3.89 11.44
CA ARG A 183 17.04 -3.81 12.86
C ARG A 183 15.76 -2.99 13.05
N LEU A 184 15.64 -1.85 12.36
CA LEU A 184 14.43 -1.02 12.38
C LEU A 184 13.21 -1.75 11.83
N ALA A 185 13.36 -2.50 10.73
CA ALA A 185 12.29 -3.32 10.18
C ALA A 185 11.77 -4.32 11.22
N ARG A 186 12.69 -4.99 11.94
CA ARG A 186 12.34 -5.91 13.02
C ARG A 186 11.71 -5.20 14.21
N ILE A 187 12.27 -4.09 14.69
CA ILE A 187 11.71 -3.31 15.81
C ILE A 187 10.28 -2.89 15.49
N TYR A 188 10.05 -2.32 14.31
CA TYR A 188 8.72 -1.91 13.84
C TYR A 188 7.74 -3.07 13.89
N ALA A 189 8.10 -4.20 13.27
CA ALA A 189 7.25 -5.40 13.21
C ALA A 189 7.06 -6.12 14.56
N SER A 190 7.87 -5.78 15.57
CA SER A 190 7.80 -6.33 16.94
C SER A 190 7.12 -5.40 17.93
N LEU A 191 6.59 -4.26 17.48
CA LEU A 191 5.84 -3.35 18.35
C LEU A 191 4.63 -4.08 18.95
N PRO A 192 4.24 -3.78 20.20
CA PRO A 192 3.07 -4.39 20.79
C PRO A 192 1.79 -3.84 20.12
N PRO A 193 0.83 -4.69 19.72
CA PRO A 193 -0.40 -4.25 19.04
C PRO A 193 -1.34 -3.45 19.94
N SER A 194 -1.12 -3.48 21.26
CA SER A 194 -1.91 -2.77 22.28
C SER A 194 -0.98 -2.18 23.36
N PRO A 195 -1.44 -1.19 24.13
CA PRO A 195 -0.66 -0.62 25.22
C PRO A 195 -0.23 -1.68 26.25
N PRO A 196 0.98 -1.56 26.85
CA PRO A 196 1.37 -2.42 27.96
C PRO A 196 0.33 -2.41 29.07
N GLN A 197 0.19 -3.53 29.80
CA GLN A 197 -0.76 -3.68 30.93
C GLN A 197 -2.25 -3.58 30.54
N THR A 198 -2.58 -3.57 29.25
CA THR A 198 -3.96 -3.72 28.78
C THR A 198 -4.23 -5.15 28.33
N TYR A 199 -5.51 -5.56 28.37
CA TYR A 199 -5.91 -6.85 27.81
C TYR A 199 -5.59 -6.87 26.32
N PRO A 200 -4.90 -7.92 25.83
CA PRO A 200 -4.56 -8.04 24.41
C PRO A 200 -5.86 -8.03 23.61
N ARG A 201 -5.98 -7.07 22.70
CA ARG A 201 -7.15 -6.97 21.81
C ARG A 201 -6.88 -7.68 20.51
N SER A 202 -7.88 -8.42 20.05
CA SER A 202 -7.89 -8.90 18.68
C SER A 202 -8.08 -7.72 17.73
N HIS A 203 -7.20 -7.60 16.76
CA HIS A 203 -7.32 -6.65 15.65
C HIS A 203 -7.51 -7.42 14.34
N LEU A 204 -8.12 -6.74 13.38
CA LEU A 204 -8.32 -7.26 12.03
C LEU A 204 -7.77 -6.24 11.02
N THR A 205 -7.21 -6.75 9.93
CA THR A 205 -6.84 -5.95 8.76
C THR A 205 -7.41 -6.62 7.53
N THR A 206 -8.28 -5.94 6.80
CA THR A 206 -9.00 -6.50 5.66
C THR A 206 -8.87 -5.60 4.44
N VAL A 207 -8.54 -6.18 3.31
CA VAL A 207 -8.56 -5.52 2.00
C VAL A 207 -10.00 -5.43 1.52
N LEU A 208 -10.45 -4.22 1.20
CA LEU A 208 -11.76 -3.97 0.61
C LEU A 208 -11.61 -3.50 -0.84
N SER A 209 -12.54 -3.94 -1.69
CA SER A 209 -12.69 -3.42 -3.05
C SER A 209 -14.02 -2.72 -3.22
N ALA A 210 -14.02 -1.57 -3.89
CA ALA A 210 -15.22 -0.90 -4.37
C ALA A 210 -15.99 -1.81 -5.35
N ARG A 211 -17.26 -2.09 -5.04
CA ARG A 211 -18.06 -3.15 -5.70
C ARG A 211 -18.30 -2.90 -7.18
N HIS A 212 -18.46 -1.64 -7.59
CA HIS A 212 -18.72 -1.26 -8.97
C HIS A 212 -17.56 -1.57 -9.95
N PHE A 213 -16.43 -2.11 -9.48
CA PHE A 213 -15.21 -2.18 -10.29
C PHE A 213 -14.39 -3.48 -10.19
N HIS A 214 -14.92 -4.53 -9.56
CA HIS A 214 -14.26 -5.84 -9.51
C HIS A 214 -15.10 -6.95 -10.16
N SER A 215 -14.53 -7.53 -11.21
CA SER A 215 -14.94 -8.82 -11.77
C SER A 215 -14.68 -9.99 -10.79
N LEU A 216 -13.77 -9.82 -9.83
CA LEU A 216 -13.42 -10.83 -8.83
C LEU A 216 -14.42 -10.96 -7.68
N SER A 217 -15.36 -10.00 -7.53
CA SER A 217 -16.30 -9.94 -6.41
C SER A 217 -17.77 -9.95 -6.81
N SER A 218 -18.08 -10.38 -8.04
CA SER A 218 -19.48 -10.58 -8.44
C SER A 218 -19.79 -12.08 -8.44
N PRO A 219 -20.64 -12.58 -7.53
CA PRO A 219 -21.55 -13.64 -7.95
C PRO A 219 -22.41 -13.06 -9.07
N SER A 220 -22.72 -13.86 -10.08
CA SER A 220 -23.32 -13.54 -11.39
C SER A 220 -24.69 -12.81 -11.39
N TYR A 221 -25.12 -12.25 -10.26
CA TYR A 221 -26.34 -11.47 -10.09
C TYR A 221 -26.06 -9.98 -10.33
N PHE A 222 -25.59 -9.63 -11.52
CA PHE A 222 -25.87 -8.30 -12.04
C PHE A 222 -27.35 -8.32 -12.43
N VAL A 223 -28.21 -7.76 -11.58
CA VAL A 223 -29.60 -7.47 -11.98
C VAL A 223 -29.49 -6.28 -12.92
N PRO A 224 -29.73 -6.44 -14.23
CA PRO A 224 -29.71 -5.31 -15.13
C PRO A 224 -30.73 -4.28 -14.63
N PRO A 225 -30.45 -2.97 -14.79
CA PRO A 225 -31.46 -1.96 -14.50
C PRO A 225 -32.75 -2.35 -15.25
N PRO A 226 -33.94 -2.16 -14.62
CA PRO A 226 -35.19 -2.42 -15.32
C PRO A 226 -35.15 -1.69 -16.66
N PRO A 227 -35.60 -2.33 -17.75
CA PRO A 227 -35.62 -1.67 -19.05
C PRO A 227 -36.32 -0.32 -18.89
N PRO A 228 -35.82 0.73 -19.57
CA PRO A 228 -36.52 2.01 -19.57
C PRO A 228 -37.99 1.76 -19.89
N PRO A 229 -38.92 2.46 -19.24
CA PRO A 229 -40.34 2.33 -19.57
C PRO A 229 -40.50 2.50 -21.08
N PRO A 230 -41.39 1.74 -21.73
CA PRO A 230 -41.62 1.84 -23.17
C PRO A 230 -42.10 3.25 -23.49
N SER A 231 -41.15 4.16 -23.76
CA SER A 231 -41.40 5.40 -24.44
C SER A 231 -41.69 5.01 -25.88
N LEU A 232 -42.92 5.30 -26.30
CA LEU A 232 -43.44 5.41 -27.66
C LEU A 232 -42.37 5.15 -28.73
N GLN A 233 -42.51 4.00 -29.38
CA GLN A 233 -41.88 3.71 -30.66
C GLN A 233 -42.27 4.81 -31.64
N GLU A 234 -41.40 5.80 -31.84
CA GLU A 234 -41.38 6.52 -33.09
C GLU A 234 -40.72 5.58 -34.12
N GLU A 235 -41.53 5.12 -35.06
CA GLU A 235 -41.12 4.40 -36.26
C GLU A 235 -40.21 5.32 -37.09
N GLU A 236 -38.89 5.13 -37.03
CA GLU A 236 -37.99 5.57 -38.09
C GLU A 236 -37.33 4.32 -38.70
N ASP A 237 -37.78 4.03 -39.93
CA ASP A 237 -37.15 3.10 -40.88
C ASP A 237 -35.71 3.57 -41.19
N ASP A 238 -34.72 3.08 -40.45
CA ASP A 238 -33.30 3.28 -40.77
C ASP A 238 -32.75 2.02 -41.50
N PRO A 239 -32.39 2.11 -42.80
CA PRO A 239 -32.08 0.95 -43.65
C PRO A 239 -30.61 0.45 -43.56
N PHE A 240 -29.91 0.66 -42.43
CA PHE A 240 -28.51 0.22 -42.30
C PHE A 240 -28.34 -1.07 -41.45
N PRO A 241 -27.45 -1.99 -41.85
CA PRO A 241 -27.29 -3.29 -41.20
C PRO A 241 -26.62 -3.18 -39.81
N PRO A 242 -26.85 -4.16 -38.91
CA PRO A 242 -26.41 -4.10 -37.53
C PRO A 242 -24.88 -4.13 -37.44
N VAL A 243 -24.32 -3.07 -36.85
CA VAL A 243 -22.91 -3.01 -36.48
C VAL A 243 -22.66 -4.10 -35.44
N THR A 244 -21.78 -5.04 -35.77
CA THR A 244 -21.35 -6.10 -34.89
C THR A 244 -20.77 -5.51 -33.60
N SER A 245 -21.40 -5.88 -32.48
CA SER A 245 -20.99 -5.57 -31.12
C SER A 245 -19.64 -6.23 -30.82
N THR A 246 -18.55 -5.63 -31.29
CA THR A 246 -17.22 -5.91 -30.75
C THR A 246 -17.11 -5.11 -29.46
N GLU A 247 -17.04 -5.86 -28.35
CA GLU A 247 -16.87 -5.43 -26.97
C GLU A 247 -15.59 -4.62 -26.75
N SER A 248 -15.49 -3.44 -27.36
CA SER A 248 -14.63 -2.39 -26.84
C SER A 248 -15.52 -1.49 -25.99
N GLU A 249 -15.73 -1.91 -24.74
CA GLU A 249 -16.18 -1.01 -23.67
C GLU A 249 -15.11 0.08 -23.50
N ALA A 250 -15.12 1.07 -24.39
CA ALA A 250 -14.45 2.32 -24.17
C ALA A 250 -15.07 2.92 -22.91
N GLU A 251 -14.37 2.81 -21.77
CA GLU A 251 -14.80 3.37 -20.49
C GLU A 251 -15.25 4.82 -20.72
N SER A 252 -16.56 5.08 -20.67
CA SER A 252 -17.09 6.42 -20.94
C SER A 252 -16.41 7.45 -20.04
N SER A 253 -16.26 8.68 -20.55
CA SER A 253 -15.63 9.81 -19.84
C SER A 253 -16.24 10.11 -18.46
N SER A 254 -17.45 9.59 -18.16
CA SER A 254 -18.12 9.69 -16.86
C SER A 254 -17.59 8.74 -15.77
N THR A 255 -16.85 7.69 -16.14
CA THR A 255 -16.39 6.64 -15.23
C THR A 255 -15.38 7.08 -14.16
N PRO A 256 -14.42 8.01 -14.41
CA PRO A 256 -13.47 8.44 -13.37
C PRO A 256 -14.15 9.25 -12.25
N LEU A 257 -15.14 10.08 -12.60
CA LEU A 257 -15.93 10.85 -11.63
C LEU A 257 -16.79 9.93 -10.75
N LYS A 258 -17.46 8.94 -11.36
CA LYS A 258 -18.22 7.91 -10.61
C LYS A 258 -17.32 7.12 -9.66
N ARG A 259 -16.11 6.72 -10.09
CA ARG A 259 -15.11 6.03 -9.26
C ARG A 259 -14.66 6.87 -8.06
N ARG A 260 -14.30 8.13 -8.30
CA ARG A 260 -13.89 9.07 -7.25
C ARG A 260 -15.00 9.25 -6.23
N ARG A 261 -16.25 9.35 -6.70
CA ARG A 261 -17.43 9.43 -5.84
C ARG A 261 -17.62 8.16 -4.99
N ALA A 262 -17.44 6.97 -5.56
CA ALA A 262 -17.57 5.72 -4.81
C ALA A 262 -16.54 5.60 -3.67
N MET A 263 -15.26 5.88 -3.93
CA MET A 263 -14.23 5.88 -2.89
C MET A 263 -14.51 6.92 -1.81
N GLN A 264 -14.96 8.12 -2.19
CA GLN A 264 -15.35 9.15 -1.22
C GLN A 264 -16.50 8.69 -0.33
N LEU A 265 -17.54 8.06 -0.90
CA LEU A 265 -18.66 7.52 -0.13
C LEU A 265 -18.22 6.43 0.85
N ILE A 266 -17.31 5.55 0.45
CA ILE A 266 -16.73 4.52 1.34
C ILE A 266 -16.00 5.19 2.52
N LEU A 267 -15.16 6.19 2.24
CA LEU A 267 -14.42 6.91 3.27
C LEU A 267 -15.34 7.70 4.21
N ASP A 268 -16.37 8.34 3.67
CA ASP A 268 -17.36 9.08 4.45
C ASP A 268 -18.13 8.16 5.42
N GLU A 269 -18.46 6.94 4.98
CA GLU A 269 -19.12 5.95 5.84
C GLU A 269 -18.18 5.47 6.95
N ILE A 270 -16.92 5.14 6.63
CA ILE A 270 -15.91 4.76 7.63
C ILE A 270 -15.72 5.88 8.67
N HIS A 271 -15.62 7.14 8.22
CA HIS A 271 -15.51 8.28 9.13
C HIS A 271 -16.79 8.50 9.96
N SER A 272 -17.97 8.12 9.44
CA SER A 272 -19.22 8.16 10.22
C SER A 272 -19.17 7.18 11.38
N LEU A 273 -18.82 5.92 11.11
CA LEU A 273 -18.68 4.90 12.16
C LEU A 273 -17.63 5.29 13.19
N GLN A 274 -16.53 5.91 12.77
CA GLN A 274 -15.51 6.45 13.68
C GLN A 274 -16.08 7.44 14.70
N ARG A 275 -16.89 8.40 14.25
CA ARG A 275 -17.53 9.38 15.13
C ARG A 275 -18.53 8.71 16.09
N ASP A 276 -19.22 7.68 15.63
CA ASP A 276 -20.17 6.94 16.46
C ASP A 276 -19.45 6.16 17.56
N TRP A 277 -18.34 5.47 17.25
CA TRP A 277 -17.52 4.84 18.27
C TRP A 277 -16.88 5.85 19.22
N GLU A 278 -16.41 7.00 18.74
CA GLU A 278 -15.89 8.08 19.60
C GLU A 278 -16.94 8.55 20.61
N ARG A 279 -18.18 8.79 20.15
CA ARG A 279 -19.29 9.17 21.02
C ARG A 279 -19.62 8.08 22.05
N GLU A 280 -19.63 6.81 21.63
CA GLU A 280 -19.87 5.69 22.54
C GLU A 280 -18.77 5.55 23.61
N ASN A 281 -17.51 5.79 23.23
CA ASN A 281 -16.37 5.78 24.15
C ASN A 281 -16.45 6.91 25.19
N GLU A 282 -16.96 8.08 24.81
CA GLU A 282 -17.20 9.20 25.72
C GLU A 282 -18.30 8.87 26.73
N ILE A 283 -19.44 8.33 26.27
CA ILE A 283 -20.60 7.97 27.11
C ILE A 283 -20.25 6.89 28.12
N THR A 284 -19.47 5.88 27.71
CA THR A 284 -19.08 4.76 28.58
C THR A 284 -18.06 5.15 29.66
N GLY A 285 -17.67 6.43 29.75
CA GLY A 285 -16.78 6.92 30.78
C GLY A 285 -15.32 6.52 30.57
N SER A 286 -14.92 6.17 29.35
CA SER A 286 -13.53 5.82 29.04
C SER A 286 -12.57 7.03 29.08
N GLY A 287 -13.08 8.26 29.30
CA GLY A 287 -12.29 9.40 29.78
C GLY A 287 -11.05 9.73 28.93
N GLY A 288 -11.17 9.68 27.59
CA GLY A 288 -10.08 10.03 26.65
C GLY A 288 -8.86 9.10 26.66
N THR A 289 -8.78 8.15 27.58
CA THR A 289 -7.77 7.08 27.59
C THR A 289 -8.37 5.83 26.96
N ILE A 290 -7.55 5.02 26.28
CA ILE A 290 -8.01 3.84 25.52
C ILE A 290 -8.48 2.76 26.51
N GLY A 291 -9.70 2.91 27.04
CA GLY A 291 -10.34 1.97 27.95
C GLY A 291 -10.60 0.62 27.26
N PRO A 292 -10.76 -0.48 28.02
CA PRO A 292 -10.79 -1.87 27.53
C PRO A 292 -11.83 -2.17 26.45
N ARG A 293 -12.83 -1.30 26.26
CA ARG A 293 -13.93 -1.43 25.30
C ARG A 293 -13.86 -0.50 24.09
N GLN A 294 -12.75 0.22 23.90
CA GLN A 294 -12.65 1.14 22.77
C GLN A 294 -12.55 0.39 21.44
N GLU A 295 -13.67 0.36 20.70
CA GLU A 295 -13.76 -0.07 19.32
C GLU A 295 -13.28 1.05 18.38
N TRP A 296 -12.51 0.67 17.36
CA TRP A 296 -12.03 1.61 16.35
C TRP A 296 -11.56 0.89 15.09
N ALA A 297 -11.95 1.40 13.93
CA ALA A 297 -11.36 1.04 12.65
C ALA A 297 -11.14 2.26 11.77
N SER A 298 -10.17 2.17 10.86
CA SER A 298 -9.89 3.21 9.87
C SER A 298 -9.46 2.61 8.54
N ALA A 299 -9.68 3.35 7.45
CA ALA A 299 -9.03 3.07 6.17
C ALA A 299 -7.53 3.37 6.31
N GLY A 300 -6.76 2.42 6.82
CA GLY A 300 -5.34 2.59 7.09
C GLY A 300 -4.51 2.76 5.81
N ILE A 301 -4.93 2.13 4.71
CA ILE A 301 -4.20 2.20 3.43
C ILE A 301 -5.16 2.46 2.27
N ILE A 302 -4.86 3.47 1.44
CA ILE A 302 -5.57 3.70 0.18
C ILE A 302 -4.63 3.32 -0.98
N ASN A 303 -4.76 2.08 -1.46
CA ASN A 303 -3.90 1.51 -2.50
C ASN A 303 -4.18 2.08 -3.89
N SER A 304 -5.45 2.26 -4.22
CA SER A 304 -5.90 2.81 -5.51
C SER A 304 -7.27 3.44 -5.37
N SER A 305 -7.82 3.98 -6.46
CA SER A 305 -9.24 4.40 -6.48
C SER A 305 -10.27 3.27 -6.29
N LYS A 306 -9.83 2.00 -6.28
CA LYS A 306 -10.70 0.82 -6.20
C LYS A 306 -10.45 -0.04 -4.97
N VAL A 307 -9.26 0.03 -4.39
CA VAL A 307 -8.81 -0.88 -3.33
C VAL A 307 -8.28 -0.07 -2.16
N LEU A 308 -8.78 -0.38 -0.96
CA LEU A 308 -8.30 0.14 0.30
C LEU A 308 -8.13 -0.98 1.31
N VAL A 309 -7.43 -0.71 2.41
CA VAL A 309 -7.28 -1.63 3.53
C VAL A 309 -7.88 -0.97 4.77
N VAL A 310 -8.79 -1.67 5.42
CA VAL A 310 -9.36 -1.27 6.72
C VAL A 310 -8.62 -2.03 7.80
N THR A 311 -8.18 -1.30 8.83
CA THR A 311 -7.47 -1.86 9.98
C THR A 311 -8.10 -1.31 11.25
N GLY A 312 -8.22 -2.14 12.27
CA GLY A 312 -8.85 -1.74 13.53
C GLY A 312 -9.01 -2.89 14.52
N THR A 313 -9.78 -2.65 15.58
CA THR A 313 -10.29 -3.71 16.44
C THR A 313 -11.17 -4.66 15.61
N HIS A 314 -11.14 -5.94 15.96
CA HIS A 314 -11.81 -6.98 15.17
C HIS A 314 -13.30 -6.67 14.93
N HIS A 315 -14.02 -6.27 15.98
CA HIS A 315 -15.46 -5.98 15.87
C HIS A 315 -15.73 -4.73 15.03
N ALA A 316 -15.00 -3.64 15.24
CA ALA A 316 -15.11 -2.43 14.42
C ALA A 316 -14.88 -2.68 12.91
N VAL A 317 -13.89 -3.52 12.55
CA VAL A 317 -13.64 -3.86 11.13
C VAL A 317 -14.81 -4.65 10.54
N LEU A 318 -15.38 -5.61 11.28
CA LEU A 318 -16.56 -6.35 10.83
C LEU A 318 -17.78 -5.43 10.65
N GLN A 319 -18.00 -4.48 11.55
CA GLN A 319 -19.06 -3.48 11.40
C GLN A 319 -18.87 -2.63 10.13
N VAL A 320 -17.64 -2.22 9.81
CA VAL A 320 -17.33 -1.51 8.55
C VAL A 320 -17.69 -2.37 7.34
N ILE A 321 -17.27 -3.64 7.35
CA ILE A 321 -17.53 -4.57 6.25
C ILE A 321 -19.04 -4.73 6.04
N GLU A 322 -19.78 -5.06 7.10
CA GLU A 322 -21.23 -5.23 7.05
C GLU A 322 -21.92 -3.96 6.53
N ARG A 323 -21.54 -2.80 7.06
CA ARG A 323 -22.14 -1.52 6.67
C ARG A 323 -21.89 -1.19 5.20
N LEU A 324 -20.67 -1.37 4.71
CA LEU A 324 -20.33 -1.10 3.31
C LEU A 324 -20.98 -2.10 2.35
N GLN A 325 -21.19 -3.34 2.77
CA GLN A 325 -21.91 -4.35 1.99
C GLN A 325 -23.41 -4.03 1.90
N GLN A 326 -24.05 -3.65 3.02
CA GLN A 326 -25.47 -3.23 3.05
C GLN A 326 -25.72 -2.03 2.12
N LEU A 327 -24.77 -1.10 2.05
CA LEU A 327 -24.83 0.07 1.16
C LEU A 327 -24.40 -0.24 -0.29
N ASN A 328 -24.04 -1.49 -0.60
CA ASN A 328 -23.50 -1.91 -1.90
C ASN A 328 -22.26 -1.11 -2.36
N LEU A 329 -21.48 -0.55 -1.44
CA LEU A 329 -20.32 0.29 -1.77
C LEU A 329 -19.04 -0.52 -1.98
N ALA A 330 -18.78 -1.51 -1.12
CA ALA A 330 -17.56 -2.31 -1.15
C ALA A 330 -17.78 -3.75 -0.67
N ASN A 331 -16.87 -4.63 -1.07
CA ASN A 331 -16.81 -6.02 -0.63
C ASN A 331 -15.44 -6.33 0.01
N PRO A 332 -15.39 -7.19 1.04
CA PRO A 332 -14.13 -7.73 1.52
C PRO A 332 -13.51 -8.64 0.47
N VAL A 333 -12.19 -8.55 0.33
CA VAL A 333 -11.41 -9.34 -0.63
C VAL A 333 -10.60 -10.40 0.10
N MET A 334 -9.84 -9.97 1.12
CA MET A 334 -8.99 -10.87 1.91
C MET A 334 -8.60 -10.22 3.23
N ASP A 335 -8.39 -11.04 4.24
CA ASP A 335 -7.74 -10.63 5.48
C ASP A 335 -6.22 -10.68 5.33
N VAL A 336 -5.54 -9.74 5.99
CA VAL A 336 -4.09 -9.63 6.00
C VAL A 336 -3.63 -9.84 7.44
N ALA A 337 -2.78 -10.85 7.64
CA ALA A 337 -2.21 -11.18 8.94
C ALA A 337 -1.14 -10.16 9.37
N MET A 338 -1.56 -8.95 9.74
CA MET A 338 -0.66 -7.90 10.22
C MET A 338 -0.35 -8.09 11.72
N PRO A 339 0.91 -7.90 12.17
CA PRO A 339 1.26 -8.04 13.59
C PRO A 339 0.62 -6.97 14.48
N CYS A 340 0.32 -5.81 13.91
CA CYS A 340 -0.23 -4.67 14.63
C CYS A 340 -1.27 -3.94 13.75
N PRO A 341 -2.17 -3.18 14.37
CA PRO A 341 -3.11 -2.32 13.65
C PRO A 341 -2.41 -1.03 13.16
N TYR A 342 -1.39 -1.15 12.30
CA TYR A 342 -0.68 -0.01 11.73
C TYR A 342 -1.61 0.90 10.94
N HIS A 343 -1.17 2.15 10.76
CA HIS A 343 -1.92 3.19 10.08
C HIS A 343 -3.26 3.51 10.78
N THR A 344 -3.31 3.34 12.11
CA THR A 344 -4.47 3.65 12.93
C THR A 344 -4.07 4.32 14.24
N LYS A 345 -5.00 5.06 14.86
CA LYS A 345 -4.77 5.67 16.18
C LYS A 345 -4.54 4.65 17.30
N LEU A 346 -4.85 3.37 17.08
CA LEU A 346 -4.58 2.29 18.03
C LEU A 346 -3.09 2.10 18.30
N MET A 347 -2.21 2.58 17.41
CA MET A 347 -0.75 2.52 17.58
C MET A 347 -0.15 3.75 18.26
N THR A 348 -0.96 4.68 18.77
CA THR A 348 -0.48 5.93 19.39
C THR A 348 0.43 5.65 20.60
N HIS A 349 0.17 4.60 21.38
CA HIS A 349 1.00 4.20 22.52
C HIS A 349 2.43 3.81 22.14
N ALA A 350 2.64 3.37 20.90
CA ALA A 350 3.96 2.95 20.42
C ALA A 350 4.82 4.13 19.95
N ILE A 351 4.21 5.31 19.70
CA ILE A 351 4.92 6.48 19.15
C ILE A 351 6.10 6.93 20.01
N PRO A 352 5.98 7.12 21.34
CA PRO A 352 7.09 7.65 22.13
C PRO A 352 8.33 6.74 22.05
N LYS A 353 8.14 5.44 22.31
CA LYS A 353 9.23 4.47 22.23
C LYS A 353 9.83 4.38 20.84
N PHE A 354 9.00 4.40 19.79
CA PHE A 354 9.49 4.28 18.42
C PHE A 354 10.20 5.55 17.94
N ARG A 355 9.75 6.73 18.37
CA ARG A 355 10.45 8.00 18.17
C ARG A 355 11.85 7.96 18.76
N ASP A 356 11.99 7.52 20.00
CA ASP A 356 13.30 7.45 20.65
C ASP A 356 14.27 6.54 19.88
N VAL A 357 13.76 5.47 19.26
CA VAL A 357 14.57 4.58 18.40
C VAL A 357 14.98 5.32 17.12
N LEU A 358 14.04 5.97 16.43
CA LEU A 358 14.31 6.69 15.18
C LEU A 358 15.25 7.89 15.38
N GLU A 359 15.17 8.59 16.50
CA GLU A 359 16.06 9.71 16.84
C GLU A 359 17.50 9.26 17.12
N ARG A 360 17.69 7.99 17.51
CA ARG A 360 19.02 7.39 17.73
C ARG A 360 19.65 6.85 16.44
N CYS A 361 18.87 6.66 15.38
CA CYS A 361 19.39 6.20 14.10
C CYS A 361 20.16 7.32 13.37
N TYR A 362 21.25 6.95 12.73
CA TYR A 362 21.95 7.83 11.81
C TYR A 362 21.33 7.75 10.42
N PHE A 363 20.88 8.90 9.89
CA PHE A 363 20.38 9.02 8.53
C PHE A 363 21.25 9.99 7.75
N GLU A 364 21.70 9.61 6.54
CA GLU A 364 22.37 10.57 5.67
C GLU A 364 21.35 11.55 5.06
N ASN A 365 21.79 12.79 4.93
CA ASN A 365 21.06 13.82 4.21
C ASN A 365 20.93 13.44 2.72
N SER A 366 19.87 13.93 2.08
CA SER A 366 19.73 13.78 0.63
C SER A 366 20.90 14.46 -0.10
N LYS A 367 21.60 13.70 -0.93
CA LYS A 367 22.63 14.24 -1.83
C LYS A 367 21.93 15.09 -2.92
N PRO A 368 22.46 16.26 -3.31
CA PRO A 368 21.85 17.10 -4.34
C PRO A 368 21.56 16.36 -5.66
N ASP A 369 22.47 15.48 -6.06
CA ASP A 369 22.37 14.66 -7.28
C ASP A 369 21.84 13.24 -7.00
N GLY A 370 21.39 12.99 -5.77
CA GLY A 370 20.82 11.70 -5.37
C GLY A 370 19.35 11.54 -5.81
N PRO A 371 18.82 10.31 -5.80
CA PRO A 371 17.43 10.09 -6.12
C PRO A 371 16.51 10.66 -5.03
N ILE A 372 15.35 11.13 -5.44
CA ILE A 372 14.30 11.64 -4.56
C ILE A 372 13.58 10.45 -3.92
N VAL A 373 13.67 10.32 -2.59
CA VAL A 373 12.88 9.36 -1.82
C VAL A 373 11.55 10.00 -1.43
N LEU A 374 10.43 9.46 -1.93
CA LEU A 374 9.09 9.95 -1.59
C LEU A 374 8.54 9.25 -0.34
N ASP A 375 7.94 10.06 0.53
CA ASP A 375 7.14 9.63 1.66
C ASP A 375 5.72 9.28 1.21
N PRO A 376 5.23 8.03 1.35
CA PRO A 376 3.87 7.67 0.97
C PRO A 376 2.78 8.21 1.91
N MET A 377 3.15 8.75 3.08
CA MET A 377 2.23 9.36 4.05
C MET A 377 1.86 10.78 3.63
N THR A 378 2.86 11.60 3.31
CA THR A 378 2.68 13.00 2.89
C THR A 378 2.66 13.18 1.38
N THR A 379 3.17 12.20 0.62
CA THR A 379 3.48 12.26 -0.81
C THR A 379 4.65 13.18 -1.18
N HIS A 380 5.38 13.74 -0.21
CA HIS A 380 6.49 14.66 -0.45
C HIS A 380 7.86 13.96 -0.36
N PRO A 381 8.93 14.56 -0.90
CA PRO A 381 10.30 14.10 -0.64
C PRO A 381 10.58 14.04 0.86
N ILE A 382 11.22 12.97 1.31
CA ILE A 382 11.69 12.84 2.70
C ILE A 382 12.88 13.77 2.91
N SER A 383 12.72 14.83 3.69
CA SER A 383 13.83 15.67 4.14
C SER A 383 14.48 15.09 5.39
N ASN A 384 13.70 14.82 6.43
CA ASN A 384 14.16 14.25 7.70
C ASN A 384 13.52 12.87 7.94
N PRO A 385 14.24 11.75 7.68
CA PRO A 385 13.69 10.42 7.81
C PRO A 385 13.17 10.07 9.21
N SER A 386 13.83 10.51 10.30
CA SER A 386 13.40 10.16 11.66
C SER A 386 11.99 10.68 11.97
N TYR A 387 11.67 11.90 11.50
CA TYR A 387 10.35 12.47 11.63
C TYR A 387 9.34 11.91 10.61
N SER A 388 9.74 11.79 9.34
CA SER A 388 8.87 11.30 8.26
C SER A 388 8.42 9.86 8.44
N LEU A 389 9.20 9.04 9.16
CA LEU A 389 8.87 7.64 9.39
C LEU A 389 7.83 7.42 10.51
N LEU A 390 7.68 8.36 11.45
CA LEU A 390 6.74 8.22 12.57
C LEU A 390 5.26 8.08 12.16
N PRO A 391 4.74 8.88 11.21
CA PRO A 391 3.36 8.75 10.76
C PRO A 391 2.99 7.37 10.22
N HIS A 392 3.94 6.52 9.85
CA HIS A 392 3.63 5.15 9.41
C HIS A 392 2.95 4.29 10.48
N LEU A 393 3.08 4.64 11.78
CA LEU A 393 2.36 3.93 12.84
C LEU A 393 0.87 4.25 12.86
N THR A 394 0.50 5.52 12.70
CA THR A 394 -0.86 6.00 13.00
C THR A 394 -1.57 6.70 11.86
N GLY A 395 -0.82 7.28 10.92
CA GLY A 395 -1.35 7.98 9.76
C GLY A 395 -1.81 7.01 8.68
N GLN A 396 -2.68 7.48 7.79
CA GLN A 396 -3.15 6.75 6.63
C GLN A 396 -2.10 6.73 5.51
N LEU A 397 -1.75 5.55 5.00
CA LEU A 397 -0.89 5.39 3.82
C LEU A 397 -1.64 5.81 2.55
N ARG A 398 -1.12 6.80 1.81
CA ARG A 398 -1.77 7.39 0.63
C ARG A 398 -1.08 6.93 -0.66
N TRP A 399 -1.00 5.61 -0.86
CA TRP A 399 -0.29 5.03 -2.01
C TRP A 399 -0.85 5.50 -3.36
N HIS A 400 -2.17 5.56 -3.51
CA HIS A 400 -2.81 6.13 -4.69
C HIS A 400 -2.29 7.54 -5.04
N LYS A 401 -2.19 8.44 -4.04
CA LYS A 401 -1.71 9.81 -4.25
C LYS A 401 -0.21 9.84 -4.55
N THR A 402 0.55 8.93 -3.95
CA THR A 402 1.99 8.77 -4.22
C THR A 402 2.23 8.39 -5.67
N LEU A 403 1.50 7.38 -6.17
CA LEU A 403 1.55 7.00 -7.58
C LEU A 403 1.12 8.16 -8.49
N TYR A 404 0.01 8.83 -8.15
CA TYR A 404 -0.46 9.99 -8.91
C TYR A 404 0.62 11.05 -9.06
N ARG A 405 1.30 11.44 -7.99
CA ARG A 405 2.42 12.38 -8.04
C ARG A 405 3.53 11.92 -8.98
N LEU A 406 3.88 10.63 -8.91
CA LEU A 406 4.96 10.07 -9.71
C LEU A 406 4.66 10.00 -11.21
N TYR A 407 3.41 9.84 -11.66
CA TYR A 407 3.11 9.72 -13.10
C TYR A 407 2.51 10.97 -13.75
N SER A 408 2.01 11.92 -12.96
CA SER A 408 1.33 13.11 -13.47
C SER A 408 2.31 14.22 -13.83
N SER A 409 3.13 14.65 -12.87
CA SER A 409 4.07 15.76 -13.04
C SER A 409 5.27 15.63 -12.09
N PRO A 410 6.03 14.51 -12.14
CA PRO A 410 7.25 14.41 -11.36
C PRO A 410 8.33 15.34 -11.94
N LEU A 411 9.20 15.85 -11.07
CA LEU A 411 10.37 16.64 -11.46
C LEU A 411 11.61 15.95 -10.88
N PRO A 412 12.48 15.35 -11.71
CA PRO A 412 12.41 15.22 -13.17
C PRO A 412 11.29 14.26 -13.65
N ALA A 413 10.93 14.34 -14.95
CA ALA A 413 9.90 13.51 -15.56
C ALA A 413 10.23 12.01 -15.43
N VAL A 414 9.27 11.18 -15.00
CA VAL A 414 9.45 9.72 -14.89
C VAL A 414 8.78 9.02 -16.06
N THR A 415 9.57 8.42 -16.94
CA THR A 415 9.06 7.65 -18.09
C THR A 415 9.06 6.15 -17.85
N HIS A 416 9.78 5.68 -16.83
CA HIS A 416 9.91 4.24 -16.56
C HIS A 416 9.82 3.92 -15.07
N PHE A 417 8.99 2.96 -14.73
CA PHE A 417 8.83 2.45 -13.37
C PHE A 417 9.35 1.02 -13.28
N GLN A 418 10.10 0.73 -12.22
CA GLN A 418 10.58 -0.62 -11.94
C GLN A 418 10.16 -1.05 -10.54
N THR A 419 9.38 -2.13 -10.45
CA THR A 419 9.09 -2.76 -9.16
C THR A 419 10.25 -3.69 -8.81
N VAL A 420 10.79 -3.57 -7.58
CA VAL A 420 11.96 -4.37 -7.18
C VAL A 420 11.50 -5.70 -6.56
N GLY A 421 11.79 -6.80 -7.25
CA GLY A 421 11.44 -8.16 -6.86
C GLY A 421 10.03 -8.61 -7.23
N LYS A 422 9.85 -9.94 -7.30
CA LYS A 422 8.60 -10.58 -7.73
C LYS A 422 7.40 -10.27 -6.83
N GLY A 423 7.65 -10.08 -5.53
CA GLY A 423 6.62 -9.67 -4.56
C GLY A 423 6.07 -8.26 -4.78
N ALA A 424 6.78 -7.42 -5.54
CA ALA A 424 6.36 -6.06 -5.83
C ALA A 424 5.49 -5.94 -7.09
N LYS A 425 5.19 -7.05 -7.79
CA LYS A 425 4.35 -7.08 -9.00
C LYS A 425 2.97 -6.43 -8.79
N GLY A 426 2.41 -6.57 -7.58
CA GLY A 426 1.16 -5.91 -7.18
C GLY A 426 1.22 -4.38 -7.33
N LEU A 427 2.35 -3.75 -7.01
CA LEU A 427 2.54 -2.30 -7.15
C LEU A 427 2.49 -1.88 -8.62
N GLY A 428 3.07 -2.68 -9.52
CA GLY A 428 3.03 -2.44 -10.96
C GLY A 428 1.62 -2.58 -11.54
N ILE A 429 0.80 -3.50 -11.00
CA ILE A 429 -0.62 -3.64 -11.36
C ILE A 429 -1.42 -2.42 -10.89
N MET A 430 -1.21 -1.97 -9.65
CA MET A 430 -1.85 -0.76 -9.13
C MET A 430 -1.49 0.46 -10.00
N LEU A 431 -0.21 0.63 -10.32
CA LEU A 431 0.26 1.72 -11.18
C LEU A 431 -0.35 1.66 -12.59
N ARG A 432 -0.45 0.48 -13.21
CA ARG A 432 -1.14 0.31 -14.50
C ARG A 432 -2.59 0.78 -14.43
N GLY A 433 -3.30 0.47 -13.35
CA GLY A 433 -4.67 0.93 -13.14
C GLY A 433 -4.78 2.46 -13.02
N GLU A 434 -3.76 3.11 -12.46
CA GLU A 434 -3.73 4.55 -12.29
C GLU A 434 -3.30 5.30 -13.56
N ILE A 435 -2.31 4.78 -14.31
CA ILE A 435 -1.84 5.40 -15.56
C ILE A 435 -2.92 5.47 -16.64
N LYS A 436 -3.89 4.55 -16.63
CA LYS A 436 -5.06 4.60 -17.52
C LYS A 436 -5.88 5.89 -17.40
N LYS A 437 -5.71 6.66 -16.31
CA LYS A 437 -6.39 7.94 -16.07
C LYS A 437 -5.68 9.13 -16.71
N ARG A 438 -4.50 8.94 -17.30
CA ARG A 438 -3.75 10.03 -17.92
C ARG A 438 -4.47 10.51 -19.19
N PRO A 439 -4.42 11.82 -19.51
CA PRO A 439 -5.00 12.35 -20.74
C PRO A 439 -4.51 11.60 -21.98
N GLN A 440 -5.39 11.42 -22.96
CA GLN A 440 -5.03 10.84 -24.25
C GLN A 440 -3.89 11.65 -24.88
N GLY A 441 -2.86 10.96 -25.40
CA GLY A 441 -1.65 11.59 -25.93
C GLY A 441 -0.50 11.79 -24.94
N SER A 442 -0.70 11.49 -23.65
CA SER A 442 0.39 11.55 -22.65
C SER A 442 1.55 10.61 -23.01
N THR A 443 2.80 11.04 -22.79
CA THR A 443 4.01 10.25 -23.06
C THR A 443 3.90 8.85 -22.44
N PRO A 444 4.12 7.76 -23.21
CA PRO A 444 4.03 6.40 -22.69
C PRO A 444 4.92 6.19 -21.47
N ILE A 445 4.40 5.50 -20.46
CA ILE A 445 5.16 5.10 -19.28
C ILE A 445 5.45 3.60 -19.37
N GLY A 446 6.73 3.24 -19.34
CA GLY A 446 7.17 1.86 -19.21
C GLY A 446 7.04 1.37 -17.77
N ILE A 447 6.60 0.12 -17.60
CA ILE A 447 6.52 -0.53 -16.28
C ILE A 447 7.16 -1.91 -16.42
N SER A 448 8.28 -2.11 -15.75
CA SER A 448 8.99 -3.39 -15.71
C SER A 448 9.12 -3.92 -14.29
N GLU A 449 9.43 -5.19 -14.17
CA GLU A 449 9.80 -5.81 -12.91
C GLU A 449 11.31 -6.02 -12.91
N LEU A 450 11.98 -5.66 -11.82
CA LEU A 450 13.40 -5.94 -11.64
C LEU A 450 13.53 -7.25 -10.85
N VAL A 451 13.92 -8.30 -11.56
CA VAL A 451 14.16 -9.64 -10.99
C VAL A 451 15.62 -10.00 -11.26
N SER A 452 16.33 -10.44 -10.24
CA SER A 452 17.68 -11.01 -10.40
C SER A 452 17.59 -12.36 -11.11
N GLY A 453 18.29 -12.51 -12.23
CA GLY A 453 18.45 -13.81 -12.88
C GLY A 453 17.58 -14.08 -14.11
N GLU A 454 16.95 -13.07 -14.73
CA GLU A 454 16.67 -13.21 -16.17
C GLU A 454 18.02 -13.33 -16.86
N THR A 455 18.40 -14.55 -17.21
CA THR A 455 19.61 -14.76 -18.01
C THR A 455 19.45 -13.97 -19.30
N ARG A 456 20.58 -13.52 -19.86
CA ARG A 456 20.59 -12.88 -21.18
C ARG A 456 19.81 -13.73 -22.19
N GLU A 457 19.90 -15.06 -22.09
CA GLU A 457 19.13 -16.01 -22.89
C GLU A 457 17.62 -15.95 -22.65
N GLU A 458 17.16 -15.91 -21.40
CA GLU A 458 15.72 -15.74 -21.12
C GLU A 458 15.18 -14.42 -21.67
N ARG A 459 15.98 -13.36 -21.56
CA ARG A 459 15.63 -12.06 -22.11
C ARG A 459 15.60 -12.08 -23.64
N GLU A 460 16.62 -12.63 -24.28
CA GLU A 460 16.67 -12.82 -25.72
C GLU A 460 15.52 -13.71 -26.22
N LYS A 461 15.16 -14.75 -25.45
CA LYS A 461 14.01 -15.62 -25.74
C LYS A 461 12.69 -14.84 -25.65
N LYS A 462 12.49 -14.05 -24.60
CA LYS A 462 11.30 -13.18 -24.45
C LYS A 462 11.22 -12.13 -25.56
N ASP A 463 12.35 -11.53 -25.92
CA ASP A 463 12.42 -10.56 -27.02
C ASP A 463 12.09 -11.21 -28.37
N ARG A 464 12.62 -12.42 -28.64
CA ARG A 464 12.27 -13.22 -29.82
C ARG A 464 10.78 -13.56 -29.86
N ILE A 465 10.19 -14.00 -28.74
CA ILE A 465 8.75 -14.30 -28.64
C ILE A 465 7.92 -13.02 -28.85
N GLY A 466 8.30 -11.90 -28.25
CA GLY A 466 7.60 -10.62 -28.39
C GLY A 466 7.65 -10.06 -29.81
N VAL A 467 8.77 -10.24 -30.52
CA VAL A 467 8.88 -9.91 -31.94
C VAL A 467 8.01 -10.83 -32.79
N ALA A 468 8.00 -12.14 -32.51
CA ALA A 468 7.15 -13.10 -33.23
C ALA A 468 5.65 -12.80 -33.06
N MET A 469 5.20 -12.49 -31.84
CA MET A 469 3.80 -12.14 -31.55
C MET A 469 3.36 -10.86 -32.28
N ARG A 470 4.20 -9.82 -32.33
CA ARG A 470 3.90 -8.58 -33.08
C ARG A 470 3.77 -8.84 -34.58
N LYS A 471 4.64 -9.68 -35.16
CA LYS A 471 4.52 -10.09 -36.56
C LYS A 471 3.21 -10.85 -36.82
N LEU A 472 2.79 -11.71 -35.90
CA LEU A 472 1.56 -12.48 -36.00
C LEU A 472 0.31 -11.57 -35.92
N GLU A 473 0.31 -10.58 -35.03
CA GLU A 473 -0.76 -9.58 -34.93
C GLU A 473 -0.83 -8.70 -36.18
N GLU A 474 0.31 -8.29 -36.73
CA GLU A 474 0.36 -7.53 -37.98
C GLU A 474 -0.19 -8.34 -39.17
N GLN A 475 0.14 -9.64 -39.25
CA GLN A 475 -0.43 -10.55 -40.25
C GLN A 475 -1.95 -10.68 -40.09
N ARG A 476 -2.45 -10.88 -38.86
CA ARG A 476 -3.89 -10.93 -38.57
C ARG A 476 -4.62 -9.64 -38.95
N ARG A 477 -3.96 -8.50 -38.81
CA ARG A 477 -4.49 -7.19 -39.19
C ARG A 477 -4.49 -6.97 -40.70
N LYS A 478 -3.57 -7.59 -41.45
CA LYS A 478 -3.54 -7.55 -42.92
C LYS A 478 -4.54 -8.53 -43.57
N SER A 479 -4.91 -9.60 -42.86
CA SER A 479 -5.89 -10.59 -43.34
C SER A 479 -7.35 -10.20 -43.05
N ARG A 480 -7.57 -9.17 -42.24
CA ARG A 480 -8.88 -8.54 -42.00
C ARG A 480 -8.94 -7.30 -42.87
#